data_AF-A0A818MAP0-F1
#
_entry.id   AF-A0A818MAP0-F1
#
_cell.length_a   1.000
_cell.length_b   1.000
_cell.length_c   1.000
_cell.angle_alpha   90.00
_cell.angle_beta   90.00
_cell.angle_gamma   90.00
#
_symmetry.space_group_name_H-M   'P 1'
#
loop_
_entity.id
_entity.type
_entity.pdbx_description
1 polymer ?
#
loop_
_entity_poly.entity_id
_entity_poly.type
_entity_poly.pdbx_seq_one_letter_code
_entity_poly.pdbx_strand_id
1 'polypeptide(L)'
;MSFLGSLGKKAVEKAYDLASKVEGGRDYLTSAANTVNSLVKGKDARVYLKPGNVIQFISRASNRSIQIVVAKETNELICDAIGGTGPFFPNAYWLVVCGQHGRYYFHNNYNYLAIKNGKIVIIPSSTSEKPPVEGEFRVQDVLGSAQAIYLESVHMPGYFISFDEEGTLGDEVKTKTKEKFSQLEIQLIAYGPGIQPEKDDHTIETSNEASPPSYWAAANASTSPASNEQSHNGNNAKSPSS
;
A
#
# COMPACT_ATOMS: atom_id res chain seq x y z
N MET A 1 -30.50 -9.14 3.06
CA MET A 1 -30.29 -8.35 4.29
C MET A 1 -28.80 -8.01 4.40
N SER A 2 -28.43 -6.75 4.17
CA SER A 2 -27.03 -6.28 3.96
C SER A 2 -26.64 -5.11 4.85
N PHE A 3 -27.07 -5.10 6.12
CA PHE A 3 -26.86 -3.94 7.00
C PHE A 3 -25.43 -3.82 7.55
N LEU A 4 -24.67 -4.92 7.70
CA LEU A 4 -23.37 -4.92 8.37
C LEU A 4 -22.15 -4.64 7.46
N GLY A 5 -22.26 -4.85 6.14
CA GLY A 5 -21.17 -4.59 5.19
C GLY A 5 -20.92 -3.10 4.92
N SER A 6 -21.93 -2.24 5.13
CA SER A 6 -21.80 -0.79 4.96
C SER A 6 -21.13 -0.11 6.16
N LEU A 7 -21.20 -0.72 7.35
CA LEU A 7 -20.65 -0.19 8.59
C LEU A 7 -19.12 -0.26 8.61
N GLY A 8 -18.52 -1.36 8.12
CA GLY A 8 -17.06 -1.51 8.08
C GLY A 8 -16.36 -0.54 7.11
N LYS A 9 -16.91 -0.37 5.90
CA LYS A 9 -16.42 0.62 4.92
C LYS A 9 -16.53 2.05 5.46
N LYS A 10 -17.69 2.40 6.04
CA LYS A 10 -17.90 3.72 6.65
C LYS A 10 -17.01 3.94 7.85
N ALA A 11 -16.68 2.91 8.64
CA ALA A 11 -15.77 3.06 9.78
C ALA A 11 -14.33 3.36 9.35
N VAL A 12 -13.83 2.71 8.29
CA VAL A 12 -12.49 2.97 7.75
C VAL A 12 -12.42 4.33 7.05
N GLU A 13 -13.41 4.68 6.21
CA GLU A 13 -13.47 6.01 5.57
C GLU A 13 -13.60 7.13 6.61
N LYS A 14 -14.41 6.93 7.64
CA LYS A 14 -14.58 7.90 8.72
C LYS A 14 -13.36 7.97 9.64
N ALA A 15 -12.59 6.89 9.79
CA ALA A 15 -11.30 6.91 10.50
C ALA A 15 -10.23 7.67 9.70
N TYR A 16 -10.18 7.50 8.38
CA TYR A 16 -9.32 8.29 7.49
C TYR A 16 -9.70 9.78 7.49
N ASP A 17 -11.00 10.09 7.46
CA ASP A 17 -11.51 11.47 7.46
C ASP A 17 -11.40 12.15 8.85
N LEU A 18 -11.45 11.40 9.96
CA LEU A 18 -11.14 11.94 11.29
C LEU A 18 -9.63 12.11 11.49
N ALA A 19 -8.82 11.17 11.02
CA ALA A 19 -7.36 11.21 11.20
C ALA A 19 -6.69 12.35 10.40
N SER A 20 -7.31 12.80 9.31
CA SER A 20 -6.88 13.97 8.56
C SER A 20 -7.27 15.31 9.21
N LYS A 21 -8.18 15.30 10.19
CA LYS A 21 -8.78 16.50 10.82
C LYS A 21 -8.36 16.75 12.27
N VAL A 22 -7.60 15.84 12.91
CA VAL A 22 -7.27 15.94 14.34
C VAL A 22 -5.77 15.79 14.58
N GLU A 23 -5.20 16.67 15.39
CA GLU A 23 -3.84 16.55 15.94
C GLU A 23 -3.77 15.25 16.78
N GLY A 24 -3.01 14.25 16.33
CA GLY A 24 -3.01 12.89 16.91
C GLY A 24 -3.71 11.82 16.05
N GLY A 25 -4.30 12.17 14.90
CA GLY A 25 -4.82 11.21 13.92
C GLY A 25 -3.75 10.23 13.39
N ARG A 26 -2.48 10.63 13.49
CA ARG A 26 -1.31 9.80 13.24
C ARG A 26 -1.23 8.58 14.15
N ASP A 27 -1.47 8.76 15.43
CA ASP A 27 -1.38 7.69 16.41
C ASP A 27 -2.54 6.71 16.25
N TYR A 28 -3.71 7.21 15.85
CA TYR A 28 -4.91 6.40 15.62
C TYR A 28 -4.77 5.46 14.41
N LEU A 29 -4.31 5.95 13.25
CA LEU A 29 -4.11 5.08 12.07
C LEU A 29 -2.94 4.11 12.28
N THR A 30 -1.89 4.54 12.98
CA THR A 30 -0.78 3.66 13.36
C THR A 30 -1.27 2.57 14.31
N SER A 31 -2.09 2.91 15.30
CA SER A 31 -2.71 1.96 16.22
C SER A 31 -3.63 0.99 15.47
N ALA A 32 -4.48 1.46 14.55
CA ALA A 32 -5.35 0.59 13.77
C ALA A 32 -4.57 -0.39 12.88
N ALA A 33 -3.53 0.09 12.19
CA ALA A 33 -2.62 -0.78 11.43
C ALA A 33 -1.94 -1.81 12.35
N ASN A 34 -1.44 -1.39 13.51
CA ASN A 34 -0.83 -2.28 14.49
C ASN A 34 -1.82 -3.30 15.05
N THR A 35 -3.08 -2.92 15.29
CA THR A 35 -4.15 -3.82 15.73
C THR A 35 -4.44 -4.88 14.68
N VAL A 36 -4.62 -4.51 13.41
CA VAL A 36 -4.83 -5.46 12.30
C VAL A 36 -3.66 -6.44 12.22
N ASN A 37 -2.42 -5.96 12.31
CA ASN A 37 -1.25 -6.83 12.29
C ASN A 37 -1.14 -7.71 13.54
N SER A 38 -1.56 -7.22 14.71
CA SER A 38 -1.55 -7.99 15.97
C SER A 38 -2.58 -9.13 15.98
N LEU A 39 -3.74 -8.93 15.35
CA LEU A 39 -4.80 -9.94 15.21
C LEU A 39 -4.41 -11.10 14.28
N VAL A 40 -3.34 -10.92 13.50
CA VAL A 40 -2.87 -11.87 12.49
C VAL A 40 -1.44 -12.33 12.81
N LYS A 41 -0.83 -11.87 13.92
CA LYS A 41 0.48 -12.35 14.39
C LYS A 41 0.45 -13.87 14.57
N GLY A 42 1.27 -14.56 13.77
CA GLY A 42 1.38 -16.02 13.78
C GLY A 42 0.68 -16.74 12.62
N LYS A 43 -0.03 -16.00 11.76
CA LYS A 43 -0.57 -16.51 10.51
C LYS A 43 0.45 -16.36 9.37
N ASP A 44 0.36 -17.25 8.39
CA ASP A 44 1.17 -17.24 7.17
C ASP A 44 1.14 -15.86 6.49
N ALA A 45 2.31 -15.23 6.33
CA ALA A 45 2.47 -13.92 5.71
C ALA A 45 1.87 -13.83 4.30
N ARG A 46 1.73 -14.97 3.60
CA ARG A 46 1.09 -15.04 2.27
C ARG A 46 -0.39 -14.70 2.28
N VAL A 47 -1.07 -14.74 3.43
CA VAL A 47 -2.50 -14.37 3.54
C VAL A 47 -2.76 -12.94 3.05
N TYR A 48 -1.74 -12.09 3.09
CA TYR A 48 -1.81 -10.70 2.63
C TYR A 48 -1.46 -10.51 1.16
N LEU A 49 -0.90 -11.52 0.49
CA LEU A 49 -0.54 -11.49 -0.92
C LEU A 49 -1.75 -11.77 -1.81
N LYS A 50 -2.86 -11.08 -1.55
CA LYS A 50 -4.06 -11.14 -2.38
C LYS A 50 -4.06 -9.96 -3.36
N PRO A 51 -4.43 -10.17 -4.63
CA PRO A 51 -4.45 -9.10 -5.63
C PRO A 51 -5.29 -7.92 -5.18
N GLY A 52 -4.78 -6.71 -5.38
CA GLY A 52 -5.44 -5.47 -4.96
C GLY A 52 -5.18 -5.07 -3.51
N ASN A 53 -4.61 -5.94 -2.67
CA ASN A 53 -4.12 -5.51 -1.36
C ASN A 53 -2.95 -4.53 -1.51
N VAL A 54 -2.86 -3.60 -0.55
CA VAL A 54 -1.73 -2.71 -0.38
C VAL A 54 -0.96 -3.16 0.85
N ILE A 55 0.33 -3.42 0.68
CA ILE A 55 1.22 -3.91 1.73
C ILE A 55 2.46 -3.02 1.85
N GLN A 56 3.18 -3.19 2.95
CA GLN A 56 4.57 -2.78 3.12
C GLN A 56 5.43 -4.03 3.32
N PHE A 57 6.57 -4.08 2.65
CA PHE A 57 7.62 -5.04 2.97
C PHE A 57 8.56 -4.42 3.99
N ILE A 58 8.89 -5.17 5.05
CA ILE A 58 9.82 -4.74 6.10
C ILE A 58 11.06 -5.62 5.99
N SER A 59 12.22 -5.03 5.73
CA SER A 59 13.49 -5.76 5.72
C SER A 59 13.85 -6.19 7.15
N ARG A 60 14.14 -7.47 7.37
CA ARG A 60 14.63 -7.94 8.68
C ARG A 60 16.08 -7.53 8.97
N ALA A 61 16.83 -7.10 7.95
CA ALA A 61 18.17 -6.58 8.13
C ALA A 61 18.14 -5.19 8.77
N SER A 62 17.33 -4.28 8.22
CA SER A 62 17.26 -2.89 8.67
C SER A 62 16.09 -2.60 9.63
N ASN A 63 15.10 -3.49 9.74
CA ASN A 63 13.82 -3.26 10.43
C ASN A 63 13.05 -2.05 9.90
N ARG A 64 13.17 -1.79 8.60
CA ARG A 64 12.60 -0.63 7.93
C ARG A 64 11.91 -1.06 6.65
N SER A 65 10.94 -0.25 6.23
CA SER A 65 10.10 -0.59 5.08
C SER A 65 10.83 -0.33 3.77
N ILE A 66 10.62 -1.21 2.79
CA ILE A 66 11.07 -1.00 1.42
C ILE A 66 10.28 0.17 0.82
N GLN A 67 10.96 1.17 0.29
CA GLN A 67 10.37 2.36 -0.33
C GLN A 67 11.00 2.70 -1.67
N ILE A 68 10.25 3.46 -2.47
CA ILE A 68 10.78 4.14 -3.65
C ILE A 68 11.25 5.54 -3.25
N VAL A 69 12.44 5.91 -3.69
CA VAL A 69 13.01 7.26 -3.55
C VAL A 69 13.67 7.70 -4.85
N VAL A 70 13.94 8.99 -4.98
CA VAL A 70 14.69 9.55 -6.11
C VAL A 70 16.16 9.64 -5.69
N ALA A 71 17.04 8.98 -6.44
CA ALA A 71 18.49 9.10 -6.24
C ALA A 71 18.94 10.54 -6.51
N LYS A 72 19.72 11.13 -5.61
CA LYS A 72 20.09 12.55 -5.69
C LYS A 72 21.00 12.83 -6.89
N GLU A 73 21.83 11.86 -7.25
CA GLU A 73 22.89 12.01 -8.24
C GLU A 73 22.37 11.78 -9.66
N THR A 74 21.47 10.80 -9.85
CA THR A 74 20.97 10.41 -11.18
C THR A 74 19.56 10.90 -11.46
N ASN A 75 18.84 11.36 -10.44
CA ASN A 75 17.41 11.68 -10.51
C ASN A 75 16.54 10.48 -10.97
N GLU A 76 17.04 9.27 -10.82
CA GLU A 76 16.32 8.04 -11.13
C GLU A 76 15.56 7.52 -9.92
N LEU A 77 14.48 6.77 -10.17
CA LEU A 77 13.79 6.05 -9.11
C LEU A 77 14.62 4.85 -8.69
N ILE A 78 14.96 4.80 -7.40
CA ILE A 78 15.63 3.68 -6.78
C ILE A 78 14.79 3.13 -5.65
N CYS A 79 15.19 1.96 -5.17
CA CYS A 79 14.59 1.29 -4.04
C CYS A 79 15.59 1.29 -2.88
N ASP A 80 15.12 1.56 -1.67
CA ASP A 80 15.87 1.34 -0.44
C ASP A 80 14.96 0.75 0.64
N ALA A 81 15.54 0.25 1.73
CA ALA A 81 14.83 -0.22 2.91
C ALA A 81 15.10 0.72 4.10
N ILE A 82 14.91 2.02 3.89
CA ILE A 82 15.02 3.08 4.91
C ILE A 82 13.64 3.75 5.12
N GLY A 83 12.58 3.17 4.56
CA GLY A 83 11.21 3.68 4.70
C GLY A 83 10.69 3.61 6.13
N GLY A 84 9.77 4.52 6.45
CA GLY A 84 8.95 4.39 7.66
C GLY A 84 7.86 3.33 7.47
N THR A 85 7.27 2.90 8.58
CA THR A 85 6.28 1.83 8.63
C THR A 85 4.91 2.37 9.02
N GLY A 86 3.85 1.81 8.45
CA GLY A 86 2.47 2.24 8.67
C GLY A 86 1.92 3.20 7.61
N PRO A 87 0.69 3.71 7.83
CA PRO A 87 -0.15 4.30 6.78
C PRO A 87 0.21 5.75 6.39
N PHE A 88 1.39 6.24 6.80
CA PHE A 88 1.86 7.59 6.49
C PHE A 88 3.05 7.63 5.53
N PHE A 89 3.48 6.46 5.07
CA PHE A 89 4.66 6.29 4.21
C PHE A 89 4.21 5.73 2.85
N PRO A 90 3.53 6.55 2.01
CA PRO A 90 2.93 6.07 0.76
C PRO A 90 3.96 5.63 -0.27
N ASN A 91 5.20 6.12 -0.18
CA ASN A 91 6.30 5.68 -1.02
C ASN A 91 6.82 4.27 -0.64
N ALA A 92 6.41 3.73 0.51
CA ALA A 92 6.68 2.35 0.93
C ALA A 92 5.53 1.37 0.59
N TYR A 93 4.46 1.85 -0.03
CA TYR A 93 3.33 1.00 -0.40
C TYR A 93 3.62 0.18 -1.64
N TRP A 94 3.16 -1.06 -1.61
CA TRP A 94 3.23 -1.98 -2.72
C TRP A 94 1.84 -2.57 -2.96
N LEU A 95 1.27 -2.28 -4.13
CA LEU A 95 0.07 -2.95 -4.59
C LEU A 95 0.46 -4.36 -5.04
N VAL A 96 -0.23 -5.35 -4.48
CA VAL A 96 -0.08 -6.75 -4.88
C VAL A 96 -0.84 -6.97 -6.18
N VAL A 97 -0.13 -7.45 -7.20
CA VAL A 97 -0.73 -7.90 -8.46
C VAL A 97 -0.38 -9.37 -8.62
N CYS A 98 -1.38 -10.26 -8.69
CA CYS A 98 -1.10 -11.67 -9.02
C CYS A 98 -0.83 -11.81 -10.50
N GLY A 99 0.24 -12.54 -10.82
CA GLY A 99 0.32 -13.35 -12.02
C GLY A 99 -0.41 -14.69 -11.85
N GLN A 100 -0.14 -15.63 -12.75
CA GLN A 100 -0.67 -16.99 -12.65
C GLN A 100 0.21 -17.84 -11.71
N HIS A 101 -0.37 -18.86 -11.05
CA HIS A 101 0.37 -19.91 -10.32
C HIS A 101 1.27 -19.41 -9.17
N GLY A 102 0.77 -18.53 -8.31
CA GLY A 102 1.52 -18.08 -7.12
C GLY A 102 2.72 -17.19 -7.44
N ARG A 103 2.64 -16.46 -8.55
CA ARG A 103 3.62 -15.47 -8.98
C ARG A 103 3.06 -14.08 -8.75
N TYR A 104 3.92 -13.16 -8.34
CA TYR A 104 3.49 -11.85 -7.88
C TYR A 104 4.30 -10.76 -8.56
N TYR A 105 3.62 -9.66 -8.83
CA TYR A 105 4.21 -8.38 -9.15
C TYR A 105 3.84 -7.40 -8.04
N PHE A 106 4.74 -6.46 -7.78
CA PHE A 106 4.55 -5.44 -6.76
C PHE A 106 4.86 -4.08 -7.37
N HIS A 107 3.94 -3.14 -7.25
CA HIS A 107 4.18 -1.80 -7.77
C HIS A 107 3.64 -0.70 -6.86
N ASN A 108 4.23 0.47 -6.99
CA ASN A 108 3.74 1.73 -6.43
C ASN A 108 3.51 2.71 -7.58
N ASN A 109 2.26 3.08 -7.85
CA ASN A 109 1.91 3.96 -8.98
C ASN A 109 2.55 3.53 -10.31
N TYR A 110 2.42 2.25 -10.67
CA TYR A 110 3.01 1.63 -11.89
C TYR A 110 4.54 1.63 -11.95
N ASN A 111 5.22 1.91 -10.83
CA ASN A 111 6.64 1.67 -10.66
C ASN A 111 6.84 0.29 -10.03
N TYR A 112 7.34 -0.66 -10.82
CA TYR A 112 7.45 -2.06 -10.42
C TYR A 112 8.78 -2.34 -9.73
N LEU A 113 8.72 -3.06 -8.62
CA LEU A 113 9.91 -3.68 -8.03
C LEU A 113 10.39 -4.78 -8.98
N ALA A 114 11.68 -4.83 -9.27
CA ALA A 114 12.24 -5.80 -10.20
C ALA A 114 13.69 -6.18 -9.87
N ILE A 115 14.13 -7.31 -10.41
CA ILE A 115 15.55 -7.66 -10.48
C ILE A 115 15.95 -7.75 -11.96
N LYS A 116 16.90 -6.91 -12.36
CA LYS A 116 17.42 -6.85 -13.73
C LYS A 116 18.93 -6.85 -13.71
N ASN A 117 19.55 -7.76 -14.46
CA ASN A 117 21.00 -7.94 -14.51
C ASN A 117 21.63 -8.08 -13.12
N GLY A 118 20.97 -8.82 -12.23
CA GLY A 118 21.43 -9.08 -10.86
C GLY A 118 21.29 -7.89 -9.91
N LYS A 119 20.65 -6.79 -10.34
CA LYS A 119 20.44 -5.59 -9.52
C LYS A 119 18.96 -5.39 -9.26
N ILE A 120 18.64 -4.96 -8.04
CA ILE A 120 17.30 -4.52 -7.66
C ILE A 120 17.09 -3.15 -8.28
N VAL A 121 16.01 -3.00 -9.05
CA VAL A 121 15.68 -1.79 -9.79
C VAL A 121 14.19 -1.49 -9.69
N ILE A 122 13.85 -0.24 -9.97
CA ILE A 122 12.47 0.19 -10.20
C ILE A 122 12.26 0.35 -11.69
N ILE A 123 11.25 -0.33 -12.25
CA ILE A 123 10.89 -0.24 -13.66
C ILE A 123 9.55 0.49 -13.77
N PRO A 124 9.53 1.74 -14.27
CA PRO A 124 8.28 2.44 -14.59
C PRO A 124 7.56 1.73 -15.74
N SER A 125 6.23 1.67 -15.67
CA SER A 125 5.37 1.21 -16.76
C SER A 125 4.07 2.04 -16.79
N SER A 126 3.21 1.79 -17.77
CA SER A 126 1.93 2.48 -17.92
C SER A 126 0.73 1.59 -17.54
N THR A 127 -0.45 2.20 -17.38
CA THR A 127 -1.68 1.47 -17.02
C THR A 127 -2.17 0.51 -18.10
N SER A 128 -1.75 0.74 -19.35
CA SER A 128 -2.11 -0.04 -20.53
C SER A 128 -1.12 -1.16 -20.84
N GLU A 129 0.04 -1.16 -20.19
CA GLU A 129 1.09 -2.15 -20.41
C GLU A 129 0.97 -3.34 -19.46
N LYS A 130 1.49 -4.48 -19.91
CA LYS A 130 1.68 -5.62 -19.03
C LYS A 130 2.83 -5.33 -18.06
N PRO A 131 2.76 -5.85 -16.81
CA PRO A 131 3.89 -5.78 -15.89
C PRO A 131 5.19 -6.28 -16.53
N PRO A 132 6.34 -5.64 -16.23
CA PRO A 132 7.63 -6.07 -16.74
C PRO A 132 7.97 -7.46 -16.22
N VAL A 133 8.53 -8.32 -17.08
CA VAL A 133 8.85 -9.71 -16.71
C VAL A 133 9.93 -9.79 -15.63
N GLU A 134 10.83 -8.79 -15.56
CA GLU A 134 11.84 -8.66 -14.52
C GLU A 134 11.24 -8.41 -13.12
N GLY A 135 9.98 -7.98 -13.04
CA GLY A 135 9.23 -7.74 -11.81
C GLY A 135 8.39 -8.92 -11.32
N GLU A 136 8.52 -10.10 -11.94
CA GLU A 136 7.80 -11.30 -11.53
C GLU A 136 8.56 -12.07 -10.43
N PHE A 137 7.91 -12.29 -9.28
CA PHE A 137 8.50 -12.96 -8.12
C PHE A 137 7.75 -14.22 -7.69
N ARG A 138 8.51 -15.20 -7.19
CA ARG A 138 8.00 -16.28 -6.33
C ARG A 138 8.21 -15.90 -4.88
N VAL A 139 7.23 -16.22 -4.07
CA VAL A 139 7.30 -16.05 -2.61
C VAL A 139 7.67 -17.38 -1.99
N GLN A 140 8.72 -17.39 -1.18
CA GLN A 140 9.17 -18.57 -0.44
C GLN A 140 9.18 -18.28 1.05
N ASP A 141 8.76 -19.22 1.89
CA ASP A 141 8.82 -19.01 3.34
C ASP A 141 10.25 -19.14 3.86
N VAL A 142 10.53 -18.39 4.92
CA VAL A 142 11.71 -18.60 5.75
C VAL A 142 11.41 -19.74 6.72
N LEU A 143 12.14 -20.85 6.60
CA LEU A 143 11.99 -21.97 7.54
C LEU A 143 12.18 -21.50 8.99
N GLY A 144 11.26 -21.90 9.87
CA GLY A 144 11.27 -21.51 11.28
C GLY A 144 10.75 -20.10 11.57
N SER A 145 10.22 -19.39 10.57
CA SER A 145 9.52 -18.11 10.76
C SER A 145 8.13 -18.17 10.13
N ALA A 146 7.10 -17.82 10.90
CA ALA A 146 5.73 -17.71 10.39
C ALA A 146 5.48 -16.41 9.60
N GLN A 147 6.39 -15.43 9.70
CA GLN A 147 6.13 -14.05 9.27
C GLN A 147 7.10 -13.55 8.21
N ALA A 148 8.16 -14.31 7.93
CA ALA A 148 9.21 -13.89 7.02
C ALA A 148 9.19 -14.70 5.71
N ILE A 149 9.42 -13.99 4.62
CA ILE A 149 9.47 -14.55 3.27
C ILE A 149 10.74 -14.11 2.53
N TYR A 150 11.05 -14.83 1.46
CA TYR A 150 11.96 -14.43 0.40
C TYR A 150 11.16 -14.09 -0.86
N LEU A 151 11.54 -13.03 -1.56
CA LEU A 151 11.05 -12.72 -2.91
C LEU A 151 12.13 -13.13 -3.91
N GLU A 152 11.95 -14.29 -4.54
CA GLU A 152 12.85 -14.79 -5.59
C GLU A 152 12.39 -14.32 -6.97
N SER A 153 13.30 -13.79 -7.79
CA SER A 153 12.98 -13.46 -9.18
C SER A 153 12.66 -14.72 -9.99
N VAL A 154 11.57 -14.68 -10.75
CA VAL A 154 11.23 -15.72 -11.73
C VAL A 154 12.15 -15.62 -12.96
N HIS A 155 12.46 -14.39 -13.38
CA HIS A 155 13.28 -14.14 -14.56
C HIS A 155 14.77 -14.41 -14.31
N MET A 156 15.23 -14.22 -13.06
CA MET A 156 16.58 -14.53 -12.62
C MET A 156 16.53 -15.48 -11.40
N PRO A 157 16.29 -16.79 -11.60
CA PRO A 157 16.22 -17.75 -10.50
C PRO A 157 17.48 -17.72 -9.62
N GLY A 158 17.30 -17.87 -8.31
CA GLY A 158 18.38 -17.73 -7.33
C GLY A 158 18.74 -16.29 -6.95
N TYR A 159 18.09 -15.27 -7.53
CA TYR A 159 18.22 -13.88 -7.10
C TYR A 159 17.02 -13.45 -6.25
N PHE A 160 17.30 -12.71 -5.19
CA PHE A 160 16.36 -12.28 -4.17
C PHE A 160 16.43 -10.78 -3.95
N ILE A 161 15.30 -10.20 -3.54
CA ILE A 161 15.28 -8.85 -2.99
C ILE A 161 16.05 -8.86 -1.67
N SER A 162 17.08 -8.04 -1.55
CA SER A 162 17.94 -7.98 -0.38
C SER A 162 18.47 -6.57 -0.10
N PHE A 163 18.68 -6.30 1.18
CA PHE A 163 19.20 -5.03 1.69
C PHE A 163 20.19 -5.31 2.82
N ASP A 164 21.15 -4.41 3.00
CA ASP A 164 22.04 -4.45 4.17
C ASP A 164 21.36 -3.93 5.45
N GLU A 165 22.12 -3.84 6.54
CA GLU A 165 21.58 -3.42 7.84
C GLU A 165 21.25 -1.92 7.87
N GLU A 166 21.92 -1.15 7.01
CA GLU A 166 21.68 0.27 6.79
C GLU A 166 20.45 0.52 5.91
N GLY A 167 19.90 -0.54 5.28
CA GLY A 167 18.77 -0.46 4.36
C GLY A 167 19.15 -0.07 2.93
N THR A 168 20.43 -0.09 2.60
CA THR A 168 20.92 0.10 1.23
C THR A 168 20.74 -1.21 0.44
N LEU A 169 20.64 -1.10 -0.88
CA LEU A 169 20.53 -2.25 -1.78
C LEU A 169 21.68 -3.24 -1.56
N GLY A 170 21.32 -4.52 -1.46
CA GLY A 170 22.31 -5.60 -1.41
C GLY A 170 23.17 -5.63 -2.67
N ASP A 171 24.44 -5.98 -2.51
CA ASP A 171 25.33 -6.25 -3.63
C ASP A 171 24.94 -7.55 -4.38
N GLU A 172 25.67 -7.86 -5.44
CA GLU A 172 25.40 -9.07 -6.24
C GLU A 172 25.53 -10.37 -5.42
N VAL A 173 26.32 -10.37 -4.35
CA VAL A 173 26.47 -11.54 -3.49
C VAL A 173 25.23 -11.69 -2.60
N LYS A 174 24.81 -10.61 -1.93
CA LYS A 174 23.63 -10.58 -1.06
C LYS A 174 22.35 -10.88 -1.82
N THR A 175 22.22 -10.44 -3.06
CA THR A 175 21.06 -10.79 -3.89
C THR A 175 21.01 -12.27 -4.25
N LYS A 176 22.07 -13.06 -4.04
CA LYS A 176 22.10 -14.52 -4.32
C LYS A 176 21.94 -15.40 -3.08
N THR A 177 21.77 -14.82 -1.89
CA THR A 177 21.72 -15.58 -0.64
C THR A 177 20.35 -15.54 0.02
N LYS A 178 19.97 -16.66 0.65
CA LYS A 178 18.78 -16.79 1.50
C LYS A 178 19.15 -16.60 2.97
N GLU A 179 19.60 -15.41 3.29
CA GLU A 179 20.03 -15.03 4.64
C GLU A 179 19.20 -13.85 5.15
N LYS A 180 19.52 -13.36 6.35
CA LYS A 180 18.83 -12.23 7.01
C LYS A 180 18.61 -11.04 6.08
N PHE A 181 19.58 -10.73 5.22
CA PHE A 181 19.54 -9.63 4.24
C PHE A 181 18.41 -9.74 3.20
N SER A 182 17.94 -10.94 2.92
CA SER A 182 16.91 -11.22 1.92
C SER A 182 15.54 -11.55 2.55
N GLN A 183 15.46 -11.55 3.88
CA GLN A 183 14.23 -11.87 4.60
C GLN A 183 13.36 -10.63 4.76
N LEU A 184 12.11 -10.74 4.33
CA LEU A 184 11.12 -9.68 4.39
C LEU A 184 9.91 -10.10 5.22
N GLU A 185 9.41 -9.21 6.06
CA GLU A 185 8.11 -9.34 6.70
C GLU A 185 7.07 -8.55 5.90
N ILE A 186 5.81 -9.00 5.94
CA ILE A 186 4.70 -8.34 5.24
C ILE A 186 3.80 -7.67 6.26
N GLN A 187 3.58 -6.37 6.07
CA GLN A 187 2.57 -5.62 6.79
C GLN A 187 1.41 -5.27 5.86
N LEU A 188 0.18 -5.59 6.25
CA LEU A 188 -1.00 -5.15 5.51
C LEU A 188 -1.32 -3.69 5.85
N ILE A 189 -1.52 -2.88 4.80
CA ILE A 189 -1.92 -1.47 4.92
C ILE A 189 -3.41 -1.32 4.60
N ALA A 190 -3.87 -1.91 3.50
CA ALA A 190 -5.26 -1.87 3.10
C ALA A 190 -5.65 -3.13 2.32
N TYR A 191 -6.89 -3.59 2.53
CA TYR A 191 -7.48 -4.64 1.71
C TYR A 191 -7.91 -4.09 0.34
N GLY A 192 -7.75 -4.91 -0.69
CA GLY A 192 -8.28 -4.62 -2.02
C GLY A 192 -9.82 -4.52 -2.01
N PRO A 193 -10.41 -3.77 -2.95
CA PRO A 193 -11.86 -3.67 -3.06
C PRO A 193 -12.49 -5.05 -3.27
N GLY A 194 -13.40 -5.43 -2.36
CA GLY A 194 -14.10 -6.72 -2.41
C GLY A 194 -13.44 -7.86 -1.62
N ILE A 195 -12.27 -7.64 -1.03
CA ILE A 195 -11.59 -8.61 -0.18
C ILE A 195 -11.94 -8.29 1.28
N GLN A 196 -12.79 -9.10 1.90
CA GLN A 196 -13.01 -9.06 3.35
C GLN A 196 -12.11 -10.08 4.04
N PRO A 197 -11.67 -9.83 5.29
CA PRO A 197 -11.04 -10.87 6.10
C PRO A 197 -12.00 -12.05 6.21
N GLU A 198 -11.46 -13.26 6.03
CA GLU A 198 -12.18 -14.49 6.32
C GLU A 198 -12.62 -14.43 7.78
N LYS A 199 -13.91 -14.58 8.05
CA LYS A 199 -14.41 -14.61 9.43
C LYS A 199 -13.92 -15.91 10.04
N ASP A 200 -12.93 -15.83 10.92
CA ASP A 200 -12.64 -16.93 11.84
C ASP A 200 -13.85 -17.07 12.77
N ASP A 201 -14.54 -18.20 12.66
CA ASP A 201 -15.71 -18.55 13.46
C ASP A 201 -15.25 -18.99 14.87
N HIS A 202 -14.68 -18.05 15.62
CA HIS A 202 -14.44 -18.21 17.04
C HIS A 202 -15.25 -17.17 17.79
N THR A 203 -16.43 -17.62 18.22
CA THR A 203 -17.33 -16.91 19.13
C THR A 203 -16.59 -16.65 20.44
N ILE A 204 -16.09 -15.43 20.63
CA ILE A 204 -15.72 -14.93 21.95
C ILE A 204 -16.89 -14.05 22.41
N GLU A 205 -17.69 -14.59 23.33
CA GLU A 205 -18.65 -13.80 24.09
C GLU A 205 -17.90 -12.70 24.84
N THR A 206 -18.11 -11.45 24.42
CA THR A 206 -17.77 -10.29 25.26
C THR A 206 -19.07 -9.64 25.67
N SER A 207 -19.35 -9.75 26.97
CA SER A 207 -20.43 -9.04 27.64
C SER A 207 -20.03 -7.58 27.85
N ASN A 208 -21.01 -6.71 27.63
CA ASN A 208 -21.14 -5.34 28.11
C ASN A 208 -20.05 -4.33 27.73
N GLU A 209 -20.37 -3.44 26.79
CA GLU A 209 -20.11 -2.00 27.01
C GLU A 209 -21.01 -1.09 26.17
N ALA A 210 -21.13 0.14 26.68
CA ALA A 210 -22.14 1.16 26.45
C ALA A 210 -22.45 1.53 24.98
N SER A 211 -23.73 1.77 24.72
CA SER A 211 -24.21 2.41 23.49
C SER A 211 -23.81 3.89 23.44
N PRO A 212 -23.22 4.40 22.33
CA PRO A 212 -23.09 5.83 22.12
C PRO A 212 -24.37 6.45 21.50
N PRO A 213 -24.60 7.76 21.67
CA PRO A 213 -25.89 8.39 21.45
C PRO A 213 -26.18 8.63 19.97
N SER A 214 -27.46 8.52 19.61
CA SER A 214 -28.02 8.88 18.31
C SER A 214 -28.00 10.40 18.11
N TYR A 215 -27.12 10.92 17.26
CA TYR A 215 -27.27 12.25 16.68
C TYR A 215 -26.94 12.24 15.18
N TRP A 216 -28.00 12.12 14.36
CA TRP A 216 -28.07 12.72 13.03
C TRP A 216 -29.52 13.14 12.75
N ALA A 217 -29.82 14.39 13.07
CA ALA A 217 -30.84 15.15 12.39
C ALA A 217 -30.27 16.55 12.12
N ALA A 218 -30.56 17.07 10.94
CA ALA A 218 -30.28 18.42 10.43
C ALA A 218 -28.84 18.70 9.93
N ALA A 219 -28.66 18.53 8.61
CA ALA A 219 -28.06 19.54 7.74
C ALA A 219 -28.29 19.17 6.27
N ASN A 220 -29.54 19.30 5.81
CA ASN A 220 -29.86 19.43 4.38
C ASN A 220 -30.83 20.59 4.22
N ALA A 221 -30.26 21.79 4.13
CA ALA A 221 -30.81 23.02 3.57
C ALA A 221 -29.57 23.93 3.39
N SER A 222 -29.27 24.54 2.26
CA SER A 222 -30.07 24.87 1.09
C SER A 222 -29.18 25.12 -0.13
N THR A 223 -29.76 24.86 -1.31
CA THR A 223 -29.72 25.67 -2.55
C THR A 223 -28.40 25.89 -3.30
N SER A 224 -28.33 25.22 -4.44
CA SER A 224 -27.69 25.65 -5.70
C SER A 224 -28.11 27.08 -6.13
N PRO A 225 -27.30 27.76 -6.95
CA PRO A 225 -27.81 28.75 -7.89
C PRO A 225 -27.77 28.21 -9.32
N ALA A 226 -28.94 28.21 -9.95
CA ALA A 226 -29.11 28.12 -11.39
C ALA A 226 -29.00 29.53 -12.01
N SER A 227 -28.60 29.52 -13.28
CA SER A 227 -28.59 30.59 -14.28
C SER A 227 -29.78 31.54 -14.29
N ASN A 228 -29.56 32.81 -14.64
CA ASN A 228 -30.43 33.52 -15.58
C ASN A 228 -29.73 34.69 -16.29
N GLU A 229 -30.04 34.81 -17.59
CA GLU A 229 -29.63 35.82 -18.56
C GLU A 229 -30.44 37.13 -18.48
N GLN A 230 -30.02 38.09 -19.32
CA GLN A 230 -30.65 39.31 -19.87
C GLN A 230 -30.20 40.64 -19.23
N SER A 231 -29.98 41.76 -19.93
CA SER A 231 -29.73 42.12 -21.35
C SER A 231 -29.42 43.64 -21.42
N HIS A 232 -28.75 44.08 -22.51
CA HIS A 232 -28.60 45.47 -23.04
C HIS A 232 -27.78 46.48 -22.20
N ASN A 233 -26.98 47.42 -22.72
CA ASN A 233 -26.76 48.09 -24.02
C ASN A 233 -25.33 48.72 -23.90
N GLY A 234 -24.39 48.75 -24.85
CA GLY A 234 -24.41 49.41 -26.16
C GLY A 234 -23.13 50.28 -26.33
N ASN A 235 -22.54 50.22 -27.53
CA ASN A 235 -21.68 51.20 -28.23
C ASN A 235 -20.12 51.20 -28.12
N ASN A 236 -19.54 50.87 -29.30
CA ASN A 236 -18.47 51.55 -30.05
C ASN A 236 -17.05 51.71 -29.44
N ALA A 237 -16.03 51.13 -30.07
CA ALA A 237 -15.37 51.70 -31.26
C ALA A 237 -14.05 50.97 -31.63
N LYS A 238 -13.90 50.72 -32.94
CA LYS A 238 -12.68 50.80 -33.77
C LYS A 238 -11.39 50.08 -33.36
N SER A 239 -11.09 49.02 -34.10
CA SER A 239 -9.75 48.71 -34.63
C SER A 239 -9.23 49.87 -35.51
N PRO A 240 -7.90 50.00 -35.71
CA PRO A 240 -7.29 49.25 -36.80
C PRO A 240 -5.88 48.70 -36.53
N SER A 241 -5.59 47.71 -37.37
CA SER A 241 -4.31 47.16 -37.80
C SER A 241 -3.10 48.10 -37.84
N SER A 242 -1.96 47.51 -37.47
CA SER A 242 -0.72 47.48 -38.25
C SER A 242 0.11 46.28 -37.80
#